data_AF-A0A382EMW3-F1
#
_entry.id   AF-A0A382EMW3-F1
#
_cell.length_a   1.000
_cell.length_b   1.000
_cell.length_c   1.000
_cell.angle_alpha   90.00
_cell.angle_beta   90.00
_cell.angle_gamma   90.00
#
_symmetry.space_group_name_H-M   'P 1'
#
loop_
_entity.id
_entity.type
_entity.pdbx_description
1 polymer ?
#
loop_
_entity_poly.entity_id
_entity_poly.type
_entity_poly.pdbx_seq_one_letter_code
_entity_poly.pdbx_strand_id
1 'polypeptide(L)' 'MAEGDMTVIQSCGDCGEELGTFDVKKDNMMLMTTEKIWCPTCKTDTKEVRDLAGRSASIEQEQGSYAANNAVDPETRR' A
#
# COMPACT_ATOMS: atom_id res chain seq x y z
N MET A 1 -1.64 9.22 21.42
CA MET A 1 -1.75 8.74 20.03
C MET A 1 -3.17 8.25 19.91
N ALA A 2 -4.03 8.96 19.19
CA ALA A 2 -5.45 8.71 19.26
C ALA A 2 -5.77 7.37 18.58
N GLU A 3 -6.55 6.55 19.27
CA GLU A 3 -6.86 5.19 18.87
C GLU A 3 -7.88 5.24 17.73
N GLY A 4 -7.43 5.45 16.49
CA GLY A 4 -8.32 5.38 15.33
C GLY A 4 -7.92 6.17 14.07
N ASP A 5 -6.86 6.98 14.12
CA ASP A 5 -6.24 7.52 12.91
C ASP A 5 -5.42 6.46 12.19
N MET A 6 -5.64 6.36 10.88
CA MET A 6 -4.87 5.56 9.94
C MET A 6 -4.19 6.51 8.97
N THR A 7 -2.87 6.37 8.83
CA THR A 7 -2.11 7.13 7.86
C THR A 7 -2.28 6.50 6.48
N VAL A 8 -2.82 7.26 5.54
CA VAL A 8 -3.01 6.88 4.14
C VAL A 8 -1.95 7.56 3.29
N ILE A 9 -1.32 6.78 2.43
CA ILE A 9 -0.34 7.21 1.45
C ILE A 9 -1.04 7.38 0.11
N GLN A 10 -0.97 8.57 -0.46
CA GLN A 10 -1.37 8.86 -1.83
C GLN A 10 -0.19 8.66 -2.76
N SER A 11 -0.36 7.79 -3.74
CA SER A 11 0.62 7.50 -4.77
C SER A 11 0.02 7.59 -6.18
N CYS A 12 0.90 7.82 -7.15
CA CYS A 12 0.56 7.87 -8.55
C CYS A 12 0.14 6.48 -9.05
N GLY A 13 -1.03 6.35 -9.66
CA GLY A 13 -1.50 5.07 -10.20
C GLY A 13 -0.76 4.56 -11.44
N ASP A 14 0.11 5.38 -12.03
CA ASP A 14 0.88 5.04 -13.24
C ASP A 14 2.33 4.65 -12.91
N CYS A 15 3.04 5.49 -12.15
CA CYS A 15 4.44 5.24 -11.77
C CYS A 15 4.64 4.76 -10.34
N GLY A 16 3.62 4.80 -9.49
CA GLY A 16 3.71 4.42 -8.07
C GLY A 16 4.40 5.44 -7.17
N GLU A 17 4.75 6.63 -7.68
CA GLU A 17 5.42 7.67 -6.89
C GLU A 17 4.53 8.16 -5.75
N GLU A 18 5.08 8.23 -4.53
CA GLU A 18 4.40 8.82 -3.38
C GLU A 18 4.23 10.33 -3.58
N LEU A 19 2.98 10.78 -3.68
CA LEU A 19 2.65 12.20 -3.85
C LEU A 19 2.35 12.89 -2.51
N GLY A 20 1.93 12.13 -1.49
CA GLY A 20 1.70 12.66 -0.15
C GLY A 20 1.12 11.64 0.82
N THR A 21 1.05 12.01 2.09
CA THR A 21 0.49 11.19 3.17
C THR A 21 -0.44 12.02 4.05
N PHE A 22 -1.51 11.41 4.56
CA PHE A 22 -2.49 12.09 5.40
C PHE A 22 -3.18 11.12 6.37
N ASP A 23 -3.50 11.60 7.56
CA ASP A 23 -4.16 10.81 8.59
C ASP A 23 -5.68 10.92 8.46
N VAL A 24 -6.34 9.78 8.33
CA VAL A 24 -7.81 9.69 8.27
C VAL A 24 -8.33 8.78 9.36
N LYS A 25 -9.53 9.07 9.86
CA LYS A 25 -10.21 8.17 10.78
C LYS A 25 -10.58 6.88 10.05
N LYS A 26 -10.41 5.75 10.73
CA LYS A 26 -10.79 4.40 10.24
C LYS A 26 -12.15 4.35 9.55
N ASP A 27 -13.17 4.99 10.13
CA ASP A 27 -14.54 5.01 9.60
C ASP A 27 -14.73 5.84 8.32
N ASN A 28 -13.79 6.72 7.98
CA ASN A 28 -13.83 7.57 6.78
C ASN A 28 -12.73 7.24 5.78
N MET A 29 -12.10 6.07 5.91
CA MET A 29 -10.96 5.70 5.08
C MET A 29 -11.39 5.18 3.70
N MET A 30 -11.67 6.10 2.78
CA MET A 30 -11.90 5.78 1.37
C MET A 30 -10.56 5.54 0.67
N LEU A 31 -10.14 4.26 0.64
CA LEU A 31 -8.95 3.79 -0.11
C LEU A 31 -9.17 3.73 -1.62
N MET A 32 -10.43 3.63 -2.06
CA MET A 32 -10.78 3.66 -3.47
C MET A 32 -11.39 5.00 -3.79
N THR A 33 -10.65 5.82 -4.52
CA THR A 33 -11.13 7.07 -5.10
C THR A 33 -11.03 6.99 -6.62
N THR A 34 -11.98 7.62 -7.31
CA THR A 34 -11.93 7.84 -8.76
C THR A 34 -11.35 9.20 -9.12
N GLU A 35 -10.87 9.95 -8.12
CA GLU A 35 -10.18 11.20 -8.32
C GLU A 35 -8.87 10.98 -9.08
N LYS A 36 -8.49 12.02 -9.81
CA LYS A 36 -7.24 12.04 -10.53
C LYS A 36 -6.32 13.05 -9.87
N ILE A 37 -5.07 12.65 -9.73
CA ILE A 37 -4.00 13.45 -9.13
C ILE A 37 -2.95 13.77 -10.18
N TRP A 38 -2.44 15.00 -10.11
CA TRP A 38 -1.33 15.42 -10.93
C TRP A 38 -0.03 14.80 -10.42
N CYS A 39 0.60 13.97 -11.25
CA CYS A 39 1.91 13.42 -10.94
C CYS A 39 3.02 14.31 -11.54
N PRO A 40 3.95 14.88 -10.74
CA PRO A 40 5.07 15.66 -11.26
C PRO A 40 6.06 14.81 -12.09
N THR A 41 6.13 13.51 -11.81
CA THR A 41 6.99 12.55 -12.51
C THR A 41 6.42 12.17 -13.87
N CYS A 42 5.15 11.77 -13.94
CA CYS A 42 4.47 11.45 -15.20
C CYS A 42 4.04 12.70 -15.99
N LYS A 43 4.03 13.88 -15.34
CA LYS A 43 3.56 15.16 -15.89
C LYS A 43 2.17 15.05 -16.52
N THR A 44 1.31 14.28 -15.88
CA THR A 44 -0.05 14.02 -16.34
C THR A 44 -0.95 13.75 -15.15
N ASP A 45 -2.24 13.84 -15.41
CA ASP A 45 -3.31 13.59 -14.45
C ASP A 45 -3.60 12.07 -14.43
N THR A 46 -3.17 11.41 -13.35
CA THR A 46 -3.24 9.95 -13.20
C THR A 46 -4.32 9.60 -12.19
N LYS A 47 -4.78 8.35 -12.18
CA LYS A 47 -5.68 7.90 -11.11
C LYS A 47 -4.96 7.93 -9.77
N GLU A 48 -5.66 8.41 -8.76
CA GLU A 48 -5.15 8.40 -7.40
C GLU A 48 -5.18 6.99 -6.81
N VAL A 49 -4.03 6.53 -6.30
CA VAL A 49 -3.93 5.28 -5.55
C VAL A 49 -3.68 5.63 -4.09
N ARG A 50 -4.56 5.17 -3.21
CA ARG A 50 -4.41 5.31 -1.76
C ARG A 50 -4.03 3.95 -1.18
N ASP A 51 -2.94 3.88 -0.43
CA ASP A 51 -2.56 2.69 0.35
C ASP A 51 -2.39 3.06 1.83
N LEU A 52 -2.37 2.05 2.69
CA LEU A 52 -2.21 2.24 4.13
C LEU A 52 -0.74 2.20 4.50
N ALA A 53 -0.27 3.23 5.20
CA ALA A 53 1.06 3.18 5.78
C ALA A 53 1.19 1.96 6.71
N GLY A 54 2.21 1.12 6.48
CA GLY A 54 2.46 -0.09 7.27
C GLY A 54 1.77 -1.37 6.77
N ARG A 55 0.94 -1.29 5.71
CA ARG A 55 0.41 -2.49 5.05
C ARG A 55 1.53 -3.32 4.42
N SER A 56 2.48 -2.69 3.75
CA SER A 56 3.65 -3.34 3.15
C SER A 56 4.45 -4.13 4.19
N ALA A 57 4.75 -3.50 5.33
CA ALA A 57 5.48 -4.12 6.43
C ALA A 57 4.72 -5.30 7.07
N SER A 58 3.39 -5.26 7.05
CA SER A 58 2.56 -6.39 7.50
C SER A 58 2.57 -7.53 6.50
N ILE A 59 2.48 -7.23 5.20
CA ILE A 59 2.58 -8.23 4.12
C ILE A 59 3.94 -8.92 4.13
N GLU A 60 5.03 -8.18 4.34
CA GLU A 60 6.38 -8.76 4.44
C GLU A 60 6.52 -9.71 5.63
N GLN A 61 5.94 -9.36 6.80
CA GLN A 61 5.89 -10.26 7.95
C GLN A 61 5.05 -11.52 7.67
N GLU A 62 3.92 -11.39 6.99
CA GLU A 62 3.07 -12.52 6.62
C GLU A 62 3.77 -13.44 5.61
N GLN A 63 4.43 -12.89 4.59
CA GLN A 63 5.19 -13.66 3.60
C GLN A 63 6.39 -14.37 4.22
N GLY A 64 7.13 -13.70 5.11
CA GLY A 64 8.22 -14.32 5.86
C GLY A 64 7.73 -15.48 6.74
N SER A 65 6.58 -15.32 7.39
CA SER A 65 5.96 -16.38 8.19
C SER A 65 5.46 -17.53 7.33
N TYR A 66 4.87 -17.26 6.15
CA TYR A 66 4.45 -18.31 5.23
C TYR A 66 5.63 -19.10 4.69
N ALA A 67 6.72 -18.44 4.28
CA ALA A 67 7.95 -19.12 3.83
C ALA A 67 8.60 -19.95 4.95
N ALA A 68 8.55 -19.49 6.21
CA ALA A 68 9.05 -20.24 7.36
C ALA A 68 8.20 -21.47 7.69
N ASN A 69 6.87 -21.39 7.52
CA ASN A 69 5.95 -22.50 7.81
C ASN A 69 5.78 -23.47 6.62
N ASN A 70 6.06 -23.02 5.40
CA ASN A 70 5.96 -23.78 4.16
C ASN A 70 7.33 -23.80 3.47
N ALA A 71 8.36 -24.30 4.17
CA ALA A 71 9.67 -24.55 3.57
C ALA A 71 9.49 -25.58 2.44
N VAL A 72 9.43 -25.10 1.20
CA VAL A 72 9.40 -25.96 0.02
C VAL A 72 10.79 -26.56 -0.10
N ASP A 73 10.94 -27.80 0.37
CA ASP A 73 12.12 -28.59 0.15
C ASP A 73 12.33 -28.76 -1.38
N PRO A 74 13.49 -28.34 -1.93
CA PRO A 74 13.73 -28.36 -3.36
C PRO A 74 13.85 -29.77 -3.95
N GLU A 75 13.91 -30.84 -3.13
CA GLU A 75 13.99 -32.23 -3.61
C GLU A 75 12.62 -32.85 -3.89
N THR A 76 11.51 -32.25 -3.45
CA THR A 76 10.15 -32.77 -3.69
C THR A 76 9.67 -32.57 -5.14
N ARG A 77 10.49 -31.95 -6.01
CA ARG A 77 10.20 -31.71 -7.43
C ARG A 77 11.02 -32.56 -8.40
N ARG A 78 11.55 -33.71 -7.97
CA ARG A 78 12.22 -34.68 -8.87
C ARG A 78 11.40 -35.95 -9.05
#